data_AF-A0A3D4LKH2-F1
#
_entry.id   AF-A0A3D4LKH2-F1
#
_cell.length_a   1.000
_cell.length_b   1.000
_cell.length_c   1.000
_cell.angle_alpha   90.00
_cell.angle_beta   90.00
_cell.angle_gamma   90.00
#
_symmetry.space_group_name_H-M   'P 1'
#
loop_
_entity.id
_entity.type
_entity.pdbx_description
1 polymer ?
#
loop_
_entity_poly.entity_id
_entity_poly.type
_entity_poly.pdbx_seq_one_letter_code
_entity_poly.pdbx_strand_id
1 'polypeptide(L)'
;MTIKDKQQNIPFINLNERNMAVLVHSLFSSWMLSFIFEGQIFQYLAKEYNFPADSLIIGSSAAMFSGLLLGGFFIKTKMHTKLLFLYSYPFFIALSLIFFFPPSVLWNMGIISGSFISGCCVASWGFYFKTVSEKNERIKIAADVLIISNILMIILNAAAINVSPRIGLSLSIIMLVFAFILVLKLPSDYNEDYVNKKNNSLSITNLLLFFYIFIVILTINSGLMYHVINPAFEHLESLTSWYWAVPYVAAIFILRNFSRKIKSSYILHLAIAMIGLSFIAFIALDRSAASYFVINTLMLGSYGVYDLFFWSILGMMLDYHENPAKILGIGLSANVLGIVLGGLVGSNLIADNLHGINTSLLAFAVVCVTLALLPPLNKRLSSMLKGHTYFTAFTEMPEFKQNSQIDKISTFGNLSEREKQVASLLLQGKTYKTIAGELFISENTVKYYVKNIYSKFNIQSRAELIDIVMEKETR
;
A
#
# COMPACT_ATOMS: atom_id res chain seq x y z
N MET A 1 19.46 -44.47 -18.19
CA MET A 1 18.69 -43.55 -19.06
C MET A 1 17.44 -43.15 -18.32
N THR A 2 17.39 -41.90 -17.92
CA THR A 2 16.42 -41.29 -17.00
C THR A 2 15.07 -41.02 -17.66
N ILE A 3 14.00 -41.20 -16.87
CA ILE A 3 12.60 -40.86 -17.14
C ILE A 3 12.46 -39.32 -17.20
N LYS A 4 12.99 -38.69 -18.25
CA LYS A 4 12.97 -37.23 -18.42
C LYS A 4 12.45 -36.73 -19.78
N ASP A 5 12.01 -37.63 -20.67
CA ASP A 5 11.68 -37.25 -22.06
C ASP A 5 10.22 -37.50 -22.47
N LYS A 6 9.26 -37.09 -21.64
CA LYS A 6 7.87 -36.87 -22.11
C LYS A 6 7.25 -35.64 -21.44
N GLN A 7 7.82 -34.46 -21.66
CA GLN A 7 7.03 -33.23 -21.65
C GLN A 7 6.56 -32.96 -23.07
N GLN A 8 5.31 -33.32 -23.34
CA GLN A 8 4.61 -32.96 -24.56
C GLN A 8 4.49 -31.44 -24.65
N ASN A 9 4.96 -30.93 -25.79
CA ASN A 9 4.82 -29.55 -26.24
C ASN A 9 3.34 -29.10 -26.22
N ILE A 10 3.03 -28.19 -25.30
CA ILE A 10 1.86 -27.31 -25.41
C ILE A 10 2.44 -25.89 -25.57
N PRO A 11 2.06 -25.13 -26.61
CA PRO A 11 2.66 -23.82 -26.88
C PRO A 11 2.00 -22.78 -25.97
N PHE A 12 2.47 -22.62 -24.74
CA PHE A 12 2.04 -21.52 -23.89
C PHE A 12 3.22 -20.90 -23.15
N ILE A 13 3.29 -19.58 -23.27
CA ILE A 13 4.27 -18.63 -22.71
C ILE A 13 4.82 -19.14 -21.36
N ASN A 14 6.12 -19.46 -21.33
CA ASN A 14 6.81 -19.84 -20.10
C ASN A 14 7.03 -18.57 -19.24
N LEU A 15 5.98 -18.16 -18.52
CA LEU A 15 6.01 -17.02 -17.62
C LEU A 15 6.79 -17.39 -16.35
N ASN A 16 7.80 -16.59 -16.01
CA ASN A 16 8.47 -16.67 -14.71
C ASN A 16 7.46 -16.44 -13.56
N GLU A 17 7.66 -17.07 -12.40
CA GLU A 17 6.78 -17.02 -11.22
C GLU A 17 6.36 -15.58 -10.89
N ARG A 18 7.32 -14.65 -10.94
CA ARG A 18 7.06 -13.23 -10.71
C ARG A 18 5.98 -12.67 -11.61
N ASN A 19 6.10 -12.86 -12.92
CA ASN A 19 5.13 -12.32 -13.89
C ASN A 19 3.77 -12.97 -13.70
N MET A 20 3.75 -14.26 -13.37
CA MET A 20 2.51 -14.99 -13.10
C MET A 20 1.81 -14.45 -11.84
N ALA A 21 2.54 -14.24 -10.73
CA ALA A 21 1.99 -13.70 -9.49
C ALA A 21 1.45 -12.27 -9.65
N VAL A 22 2.13 -11.43 -10.44
CA VAL A 22 1.67 -10.08 -10.80
C VAL A 22 0.39 -10.17 -11.62
N LEU A 23 0.37 -10.98 -12.69
CA LEU A 23 -0.81 -11.11 -13.55
C LEU A 23 -2.03 -11.68 -12.81
N VAL A 24 -1.85 -12.74 -12.01
CA VAL A 24 -2.92 -13.31 -11.17
C VAL A 24 -3.59 -12.23 -10.33
N HIS A 25 -2.78 -11.47 -9.59
CA HIS A 25 -3.30 -10.44 -8.71
C HIS A 25 -3.89 -9.26 -9.49
N SER A 26 -3.29 -8.84 -10.60
CA SER A 26 -3.82 -7.74 -11.40
C SER A 26 -5.15 -8.05 -12.06
N LEU A 27 -5.32 -9.26 -12.60
CA LEU A 27 -6.58 -9.70 -13.19
C LEU A 27 -7.69 -9.76 -12.13
N PHE A 28 -7.39 -10.38 -10.98
CA PHE A 28 -8.31 -10.43 -9.85
C PHE A 28 -8.66 -9.04 -9.31
N SER A 29 -7.66 -8.18 -9.09
CA SER A 29 -7.87 -6.81 -8.61
C SER A 29 -8.64 -5.96 -9.61
N SER A 30 -8.46 -6.17 -10.93
CA SER A 30 -9.26 -5.47 -11.94
C SER A 30 -10.74 -5.82 -11.86
N TRP A 31 -11.08 -7.10 -11.64
CA TRP A 31 -12.46 -7.52 -11.39
C TRP A 31 -12.99 -6.92 -10.08
N MET A 32 -12.22 -7.02 -9.00
CA MET A 32 -12.61 -6.52 -7.67
C MET A 32 -12.93 -5.01 -7.71
N LEU A 33 -12.05 -4.21 -8.32
CA LEU A 33 -12.18 -2.75 -8.39
C LEU A 33 -13.22 -2.27 -9.41
N SER A 34 -13.48 -3.03 -10.49
CA SER A 34 -14.50 -2.66 -11.49
C SER A 34 -15.91 -3.10 -11.10
N PHE A 35 -16.03 -4.13 -10.25
CA PHE A 35 -17.32 -4.74 -9.93
C PHE A 35 -17.73 -4.60 -8.46
N ILE A 36 -16.97 -5.13 -7.51
CA ILE A 36 -17.44 -5.27 -6.11
C ILE A 36 -17.08 -4.07 -5.22
N PHE A 37 -15.87 -3.53 -5.34
CA PHE A 37 -15.38 -2.45 -4.48
C PHE A 37 -15.48 -1.11 -5.20
N GLU A 38 -16.52 -0.32 -4.88
CA GLU A 38 -16.83 0.96 -5.55
C GLU A 38 -16.93 0.81 -7.09
N GLY A 39 -17.28 -0.39 -7.55
CA GLY A 39 -17.19 -0.78 -8.95
C GLY A 39 -18.29 -0.19 -9.82
N GLN A 40 -17.89 0.42 -10.94
CA GLN A 40 -18.81 1.01 -11.92
C GLN A 40 -19.75 -0.04 -12.54
N ILE A 41 -19.31 -1.29 -12.70
CA ILE A 41 -20.16 -2.36 -13.23
C ILE A 41 -21.38 -2.56 -12.34
N PHE A 42 -21.20 -2.66 -11.01
CA PHE A 42 -22.32 -2.84 -10.09
C PHE A 42 -23.20 -1.60 -10.01
N GLN A 43 -22.61 -0.39 -9.97
CA GLN A 43 -23.37 0.86 -9.93
C GLN A 43 -24.29 1.02 -11.14
N TYR A 44 -23.80 0.74 -12.37
CA TYR A 44 -24.61 0.83 -13.57
C TYR A 44 -25.66 -0.30 -13.66
N LEU A 45 -25.34 -1.53 -13.22
CA LEU A 45 -26.36 -2.59 -13.09
C LEU A 45 -27.46 -2.20 -12.11
N ALA A 46 -27.10 -1.63 -10.96
CA ALA A 46 -28.08 -1.19 -9.97
C ALA A 46 -28.96 -0.07 -10.53
N LYS A 47 -28.39 0.87 -11.28
CA LYS A 47 -29.12 1.95 -11.97
C LYS A 47 -30.13 1.41 -12.99
N GLU A 48 -29.78 0.38 -13.78
CA GLU A 48 -30.72 -0.26 -14.73
C GLU A 48 -31.99 -0.81 -14.05
N TYR A 49 -31.87 -1.29 -12.81
CA TYR A 49 -32.97 -1.87 -12.05
C TYR A 49 -33.57 -0.94 -10.97
N ASN A 50 -33.15 0.33 -10.92
CA ASN A 50 -33.49 1.26 -9.82
C ASN A 50 -33.23 0.67 -8.42
N PHE A 51 -32.17 -0.13 -8.29
CA PHE A 51 -31.78 -0.78 -7.05
C PHE A 51 -31.01 0.19 -6.13
N PRO A 52 -31.35 0.29 -4.83
CA PRO A 52 -30.68 1.21 -3.91
C PRO A 52 -29.25 0.74 -3.56
N ALA A 53 -28.27 1.19 -4.36
CA ALA A 53 -26.88 0.72 -4.27
C ALA A 53 -26.08 1.32 -3.11
N ASP A 54 -26.38 2.54 -2.65
CA ASP A 54 -25.52 3.30 -1.73
C ASP A 54 -25.23 2.55 -0.42
N SER A 55 -26.28 2.01 0.21
CA SER A 55 -26.16 1.24 1.45
C SER A 55 -25.32 -0.03 1.26
N LEU A 56 -25.43 -0.67 0.10
CA LEU A 56 -24.70 -1.88 -0.22
C LEU A 56 -23.23 -1.58 -0.53
N ILE A 57 -22.94 -0.45 -1.18
CA ILE A 57 -21.57 0.02 -1.44
C ILE A 57 -20.85 0.27 -0.11
N ILE A 58 -21.47 0.97 0.84
CA ILE A 58 -20.91 1.17 2.19
C ILE A 58 -20.69 -0.18 2.89
N GLY A 59 -21.66 -1.08 2.83
CA GLY A 59 -21.55 -2.43 3.38
C GLY A 59 -20.40 -3.24 2.74
N SER A 60 -20.21 -3.08 1.42
CA SER A 60 -19.12 -3.71 0.66
C SER A 60 -17.75 -3.21 1.11
N SER A 61 -17.61 -1.91 1.36
CA SER A 61 -16.37 -1.27 1.83
C SER A 61 -16.04 -1.71 3.26
N ALA A 62 -17.05 -1.81 4.14
CA ALA A 62 -16.89 -2.36 5.49
C ALA A 62 -16.49 -3.84 5.50
N ALA A 63 -17.10 -4.64 4.62
CA ALA A 63 -16.76 -6.05 4.45
C ALA A 63 -15.34 -6.24 3.91
N MET A 64 -14.93 -5.43 2.92
CA MET A 64 -13.56 -5.40 2.38
C MET A 64 -12.55 -5.03 3.48
N PHE A 65 -12.84 -3.99 4.26
CA PHE A 65 -12.03 -3.60 5.41
C PHE A 65 -11.84 -4.74 6.40
N SER A 66 -12.92 -5.42 6.77
CA SER A 66 -12.86 -6.58 7.69
C SER A 66 -12.09 -7.75 7.10
N GLY A 67 -12.26 -8.04 5.80
CA GLY A 67 -11.51 -9.07 5.11
C GLY A 67 -10.01 -8.80 5.07
N LEU A 68 -9.61 -7.55 4.78
CA LEU A 68 -8.21 -7.12 4.81
C LEU A 68 -7.60 -7.21 6.21
N LEU A 69 -8.34 -6.74 7.22
CA LEU A 69 -7.89 -6.71 8.61
C LEU A 69 -7.74 -8.13 9.19
N LEU A 70 -8.69 -9.02 8.90
CA LEU A 70 -8.76 -10.36 9.48
C LEU A 70 -8.05 -11.43 8.65
N GLY A 71 -7.88 -11.24 7.34
CA GLY A 71 -7.33 -12.26 6.42
C GLY A 71 -5.94 -12.75 6.83
N GLY A 72 -5.09 -11.85 7.34
CA GLY A 72 -3.76 -12.19 7.85
C GLY A 72 -3.73 -13.00 9.15
N PHE A 73 -4.85 -13.16 9.86
CA PHE A 73 -4.94 -14.02 11.04
C PHE A 73 -5.24 -15.48 10.67
N PHE A 74 -6.01 -15.69 9.59
CA PHE A 74 -6.37 -17.01 9.10
C PHE A 74 -5.31 -17.61 8.17
N ILE A 75 -4.69 -16.79 7.32
CA ILE A 75 -3.71 -17.25 6.33
C ILE A 75 -2.29 -17.07 6.87
N LYS A 76 -1.58 -18.18 7.05
CA LYS A 76 -0.23 -18.20 7.65
C LYS A 76 0.88 -18.65 6.70
N THR A 77 0.57 -19.12 5.49
CA THR A 77 1.58 -19.65 4.56
C THR A 77 1.23 -19.35 3.10
N LYS A 78 2.24 -19.43 2.22
CA LYS A 78 2.09 -19.35 0.75
C LYS A 78 1.15 -20.42 0.20
N MET A 79 1.19 -21.65 0.74
CA MET A 79 0.28 -22.73 0.35
C MET A 79 -1.18 -22.41 0.69
N HIS A 80 -1.44 -21.91 1.91
CA HIS A 80 -2.78 -21.49 2.31
C HIS A 80 -3.31 -20.32 1.46
N THR A 81 -2.44 -19.40 1.03
CA THR A 81 -2.78 -18.37 0.04
C THR A 81 -3.20 -18.99 -1.30
N LYS A 82 -2.44 -19.96 -1.84
CA LYS A 82 -2.81 -20.63 -3.10
C LYS A 82 -4.17 -21.32 -2.99
N LEU A 83 -4.40 -22.05 -1.90
CA LEU A 83 -5.68 -22.71 -1.65
C LEU A 83 -6.83 -21.70 -1.56
N LEU A 84 -6.63 -20.58 -0.85
CA LEU A 84 -7.62 -19.52 -0.79
C LEU A 84 -7.99 -19.03 -2.20
N PHE A 85 -7.00 -18.75 -3.07
CA PHE A 85 -7.26 -18.34 -4.45
C PHE A 85 -7.99 -19.40 -5.27
N LEU A 86 -7.62 -20.68 -5.11
CA LEU A 86 -8.25 -21.79 -5.84
C LEU A 86 -9.72 -21.98 -5.46
N TYR A 87 -10.10 -21.72 -4.21
CA TYR A 87 -11.50 -21.80 -3.79
C TYR A 87 -12.27 -20.50 -4.05
N SER A 88 -11.64 -19.34 -3.86
CA SER A 88 -12.31 -18.05 -3.95
C SER A 88 -12.59 -17.63 -5.39
N TYR A 89 -11.71 -17.93 -6.36
CA TYR A 89 -11.91 -17.46 -7.73
C TYR A 89 -13.12 -18.15 -8.42
N PRO A 90 -13.32 -19.48 -8.31
CA PRO A 90 -14.56 -20.11 -8.76
C PRO A 90 -15.80 -19.56 -8.04
N PHE A 91 -15.69 -19.28 -6.74
CA PHE A 91 -16.76 -18.63 -5.98
C PHE A 91 -17.08 -17.24 -6.54
N PHE A 92 -16.08 -16.41 -6.85
CA PHE A 92 -16.27 -15.09 -7.46
C PHE A 92 -16.89 -15.16 -8.84
N ILE A 93 -16.50 -16.15 -9.66
CA ILE A 93 -17.12 -16.39 -10.97
C ILE A 93 -18.60 -16.74 -10.79
N ALA A 94 -18.93 -17.69 -9.91
CA ALA A 94 -20.31 -18.09 -9.63
C ALA A 94 -21.14 -16.92 -9.07
N LEU A 95 -20.55 -16.12 -8.17
CA LEU A 95 -21.15 -14.93 -7.61
C LEU A 95 -21.43 -13.87 -8.68
N SER A 96 -20.47 -13.59 -9.57
CA SER A 96 -20.67 -12.63 -10.66
C SER A 96 -21.77 -13.07 -11.62
N LEU A 97 -21.98 -14.38 -11.84
CA LEU A 97 -23.07 -14.88 -12.69
C LEU A 97 -24.46 -14.53 -12.14
N ILE A 98 -24.62 -14.34 -10.83
CA ILE A 98 -25.89 -13.95 -10.19
C ILE A 98 -26.39 -12.59 -10.71
N PHE A 99 -25.47 -11.71 -11.10
CA PHE A 99 -25.78 -10.33 -11.52
C PHE A 99 -26.21 -10.20 -12.98
N PHE A 100 -26.28 -11.31 -13.72
CA PHE A 100 -27.04 -11.35 -14.99
C PHE A 100 -28.54 -11.50 -14.77
N PHE A 101 -28.97 -11.86 -13.56
CA PHE A 101 -30.37 -12.01 -13.20
C PHE A 101 -30.86 -10.77 -12.43
N PRO A 102 -32.19 -10.52 -12.43
CA PRO A 102 -32.77 -9.40 -11.70
C PRO A 102 -32.38 -9.37 -10.21
N PRO A 103 -32.37 -8.19 -9.58
CA PRO A 103 -31.98 -8.04 -8.18
C PRO A 103 -32.74 -8.98 -7.26
N SER A 104 -32.00 -9.63 -6.38
CA SER A 104 -32.53 -10.54 -5.35
C SER A 104 -31.71 -10.41 -4.08
N VAL A 105 -32.10 -11.10 -3.01
CA VAL A 105 -31.32 -11.17 -1.76
C VAL A 105 -29.89 -11.66 -2.02
N LEU A 106 -29.68 -12.43 -3.11
CA LEU A 106 -28.38 -12.92 -3.53
C LEU A 106 -27.42 -11.79 -3.98
N TRP A 107 -27.93 -10.65 -4.45
CA TRP A 107 -27.06 -9.49 -4.77
C TRP A 107 -26.39 -8.96 -3.51
N ASN A 108 -27.18 -8.76 -2.44
CA ASN A 108 -26.68 -8.29 -1.15
C ASN A 108 -25.67 -9.27 -0.54
N MET A 109 -26.06 -10.55 -0.48
CA MET A 109 -25.17 -11.60 0.03
C MET A 109 -23.91 -11.72 -0.82
N GLY A 110 -24.04 -11.61 -2.15
CA GLY A 110 -22.94 -11.64 -3.11
C GLY A 110 -21.95 -10.51 -2.88
N ILE A 111 -22.38 -9.25 -2.93
CA ILE A 111 -21.46 -8.11 -2.73
C ILE A 111 -20.76 -8.18 -1.37
N ILE A 112 -21.49 -8.45 -0.28
CA ILE A 112 -20.90 -8.46 1.08
C ILE A 112 -19.90 -9.61 1.24
N SER A 113 -20.29 -10.84 0.90
CA SER A 113 -19.41 -12.01 1.03
C SER A 113 -18.23 -11.95 0.05
N GLY A 114 -18.48 -11.47 -1.17
CA GLY A 114 -17.48 -11.22 -2.20
C GLY A 114 -16.44 -10.22 -1.75
N SER A 115 -16.85 -9.08 -1.17
CA SER A 115 -15.94 -8.08 -0.61
C SER A 115 -15.08 -8.62 0.51
N PHE A 116 -15.68 -9.34 1.46
CA PHE A 116 -14.94 -9.91 2.59
C PHE A 116 -13.87 -10.90 2.13
N ILE A 117 -14.24 -11.86 1.27
CA ILE A 117 -13.30 -12.88 0.75
C ILE A 117 -12.25 -12.21 -0.15
N SER A 118 -12.62 -11.19 -0.91
CA SER A 118 -11.67 -10.41 -1.73
C SER A 118 -10.64 -9.73 -0.86
N GLY A 119 -11.02 -9.12 0.26
CA GLY A 119 -10.11 -8.54 1.23
C GLY A 119 -9.12 -9.56 1.79
N CYS A 120 -9.61 -10.76 2.13
CA CYS A 120 -8.73 -11.87 2.54
C CYS A 120 -7.74 -12.26 1.43
N CYS A 121 -8.19 -12.30 0.16
CA CYS A 121 -7.32 -12.61 -0.98
C CYS A 121 -6.23 -11.55 -1.16
N VAL A 122 -6.59 -10.26 -1.13
CA VAL A 122 -5.65 -9.14 -1.24
C VAL A 122 -4.63 -9.18 -0.10
N ALA A 123 -5.06 -9.38 1.15
CA ALA A 123 -4.15 -9.51 2.29
C ALA A 123 -3.18 -10.69 2.10
N SER A 124 -3.71 -11.87 1.76
CA SER A 124 -2.93 -13.11 1.59
C SER A 124 -1.91 -13.05 0.45
N TRP A 125 -2.12 -12.20 -0.55
CA TRP A 125 -1.16 -11.96 -1.62
C TRP A 125 0.18 -11.42 -1.11
N GLY A 126 0.24 -10.89 0.12
CA GLY A 126 1.48 -10.51 0.78
C GLY A 126 2.54 -11.63 0.82
N PHE A 127 2.14 -12.91 0.84
CA PHE A 127 3.08 -14.03 0.72
C PHE A 127 3.77 -14.06 -0.66
N TYR A 128 2.99 -13.99 -1.74
CA TYR A 128 3.54 -13.94 -3.09
C TYR A 128 4.31 -12.64 -3.33
N PHE A 129 3.82 -11.51 -2.83
CA PHE A 129 4.52 -10.24 -2.93
C PHE A 129 5.90 -10.34 -2.30
N LYS A 130 6.03 -10.95 -1.12
CA LYS A 130 7.32 -11.19 -0.48
C LYS A 130 8.21 -12.12 -1.31
N THR A 131 7.69 -13.26 -1.77
CA THR A 131 8.52 -14.26 -2.46
C THR A 131 9.01 -13.81 -3.82
N VAL A 132 8.18 -13.11 -4.59
CA VAL A 132 8.53 -12.69 -5.96
C VAL A 132 9.28 -11.36 -6.00
N SER A 133 9.42 -10.67 -4.87
CA SER A 133 10.07 -9.37 -4.78
C SER A 133 11.40 -9.42 -4.04
N GLU A 134 12.48 -9.36 -4.80
CA GLU A 134 13.80 -9.03 -4.26
C GLU A 134 13.79 -7.60 -3.70
N LYS A 135 14.59 -7.34 -2.65
CA LYS A 135 14.61 -6.05 -1.92
C LYS A 135 14.74 -4.82 -2.84
N ASN A 136 15.46 -4.94 -3.96
CA ASN A 136 15.71 -3.84 -4.91
C ASN A 136 14.67 -3.70 -6.03
N GLU A 137 13.70 -4.62 -6.13
CA GLU A 137 12.70 -4.67 -7.21
C GLU A 137 11.26 -4.52 -6.71
N ARG A 138 11.05 -4.40 -5.40
CA ARG A 138 9.71 -4.28 -4.78
C ARG A 138 8.87 -3.14 -5.35
N ILE A 139 9.48 -1.96 -5.54
CA ILE A 139 8.81 -0.79 -6.14
C ILE A 139 8.30 -1.13 -7.54
N LYS A 140 9.09 -1.85 -8.36
CA LYS A 140 8.67 -2.21 -9.72
C LYS A 140 7.49 -3.17 -9.70
N ILE A 141 7.51 -4.17 -8.82
CA ILE A 141 6.42 -5.16 -8.70
C ILE A 141 5.14 -4.50 -8.21
N ALA A 142 5.23 -3.64 -7.19
CA ALA A 142 4.10 -2.84 -6.75
C ALA A 142 3.55 -1.96 -7.88
N ALA A 143 4.43 -1.27 -8.61
CA ALA A 143 4.03 -0.46 -9.76
C ALA A 143 3.38 -1.29 -10.87
N ASP A 144 3.96 -2.45 -11.24
CA ASP A 144 3.41 -3.35 -12.25
C ASP A 144 1.98 -3.78 -11.87
N VAL A 145 1.80 -4.20 -10.61
CA VAL A 145 0.48 -4.58 -10.08
C VAL A 145 -0.52 -3.43 -10.16
N LEU A 146 -0.16 -2.25 -9.66
CA LEU A 146 -1.05 -1.09 -9.63
C LEU A 146 -1.39 -0.61 -11.06
N ILE A 147 -0.41 -0.53 -11.96
CA ILE A 147 -0.59 -0.11 -13.35
C ILE A 147 -1.51 -1.08 -14.09
N ILE A 148 -1.19 -2.38 -14.08
CA ILE A 148 -1.95 -3.37 -14.85
C ILE A 148 -3.39 -3.48 -14.32
N SER A 149 -3.58 -3.50 -13.00
CA SER A 149 -4.92 -3.57 -12.41
C SER A 149 -5.78 -2.36 -12.80
N ASN A 150 -5.22 -1.15 -12.75
CA ASN A 150 -5.95 0.06 -13.06
C ASN A 150 -6.21 0.22 -14.56
N ILE A 151 -5.27 -0.15 -15.44
CA ILE A 151 -5.52 -0.15 -16.89
C ILE A 151 -6.66 -1.11 -17.24
N LEU A 152 -6.63 -2.34 -16.72
CA LEU A 152 -7.70 -3.31 -16.94
C LEU A 152 -9.04 -2.82 -16.36
N MET A 153 -9.03 -2.23 -15.16
CA MET A 153 -10.22 -1.62 -14.56
C MET A 153 -10.81 -0.51 -15.44
N ILE A 154 -9.98 0.38 -16.02
CA ILE A 154 -10.45 1.42 -16.96
C ILE A 154 -11.15 0.78 -18.16
N ILE A 155 -10.57 -0.27 -18.74
CA ILE A 155 -11.17 -0.98 -19.89
C ILE A 155 -12.52 -1.59 -19.51
N LEU A 156 -12.60 -2.25 -18.35
CA LEU A 156 -13.84 -2.86 -17.85
C LEU A 156 -14.92 -1.81 -17.56
N ASN A 157 -14.56 -0.71 -16.91
CA ASN A 157 -15.49 0.39 -16.61
C ASN A 157 -15.95 1.07 -17.90
N ALA A 158 -15.04 1.35 -18.84
CA ALA A 158 -15.40 1.94 -20.13
C ALA A 158 -16.36 1.03 -20.93
N ALA A 159 -16.19 -0.29 -20.89
CA ALA A 159 -17.12 -1.23 -21.51
C ALA A 159 -18.49 -1.24 -20.81
N ALA A 160 -18.50 -1.14 -19.48
CA ALA A 160 -19.72 -1.10 -18.69
C ALA A 160 -20.55 0.18 -18.97
N ILE A 161 -19.89 1.33 -19.04
CA ILE A 161 -20.52 2.65 -19.18
C ILE A 161 -20.94 2.90 -20.64
N ASN A 162 -20.04 2.66 -21.61
CA ASN A 162 -20.25 3.07 -22.99
C ASN A 162 -20.94 2.00 -23.87
N VAL A 163 -20.95 0.74 -23.45
CA VAL A 163 -21.52 -0.37 -24.25
C VAL A 163 -22.68 -1.03 -23.53
N SER A 164 -22.42 -1.69 -22.39
CA SER A 164 -23.45 -2.23 -21.50
C SER A 164 -22.80 -2.77 -20.23
N PRO A 165 -23.41 -2.58 -19.05
CA PRO A 165 -22.87 -3.12 -17.80
C PRO A 165 -22.75 -4.65 -17.81
N ARG A 166 -23.61 -5.36 -18.55
CA ARG A 166 -23.53 -6.82 -18.73
C ARG A 166 -22.29 -7.27 -19.52
N ILE A 167 -21.84 -6.46 -20.49
CA ILE A 167 -20.62 -6.70 -21.24
C ILE A 167 -19.41 -6.47 -20.33
N GLY A 168 -19.42 -5.38 -19.55
CA GLY A 168 -18.40 -5.12 -18.53
C GLY A 168 -18.26 -6.29 -17.54
N LEU A 169 -19.39 -6.81 -17.03
CA LEU A 169 -19.43 -7.98 -16.15
C LEU A 169 -18.92 -9.26 -16.84
N SER A 170 -19.29 -9.49 -18.10
CA SER A 170 -18.82 -10.65 -18.87
C SER A 170 -17.30 -10.64 -19.04
N LEU A 171 -16.74 -9.47 -19.40
CA LEU A 171 -15.30 -9.29 -19.54
C LEU A 171 -14.56 -9.46 -18.21
N SER A 172 -15.12 -8.98 -17.10
CA SER A 172 -14.49 -9.14 -15.78
C SER A 172 -14.49 -10.59 -15.31
N ILE A 173 -15.53 -11.37 -15.64
CA ILE A 173 -15.55 -12.84 -15.41
C ILE A 173 -14.48 -13.53 -16.25
N ILE A 174 -14.28 -13.15 -17.52
CA ILE A 174 -13.21 -13.71 -18.36
C ILE A 174 -11.84 -13.46 -17.73
N MET A 175 -11.61 -12.25 -17.17
CA MET A 175 -10.37 -11.95 -16.44
C MET A 175 -10.19 -12.84 -15.20
N LEU A 176 -11.26 -13.11 -14.43
CA LEU A 176 -11.20 -14.04 -13.30
C LEU A 176 -10.90 -15.48 -13.74
N VAL A 177 -11.52 -15.96 -14.82
CA VAL A 177 -11.25 -17.30 -15.37
C VAL A 177 -9.78 -17.42 -15.76
N PHE A 178 -9.24 -16.39 -16.43
CA PHE A 178 -7.82 -16.37 -16.78
C PHE A 178 -6.92 -16.31 -15.53
N ALA A 179 -7.29 -15.51 -14.52
CA ALA A 179 -6.60 -15.47 -13.24
C ALA A 179 -6.58 -16.85 -12.56
N PHE A 180 -7.71 -17.57 -12.57
CA PHE A 180 -7.83 -18.92 -12.00
C PHE A 180 -6.92 -19.93 -12.72
N ILE A 181 -6.87 -19.89 -14.04
CA ILE A 181 -5.96 -20.73 -14.84
C ILE A 181 -4.50 -20.48 -14.46
N LEU A 182 -4.13 -19.21 -14.22
CA LEU A 182 -2.78 -18.86 -13.78
C LEU A 182 -2.50 -19.31 -12.33
N VAL A 183 -3.49 -19.22 -11.43
CA VAL A 183 -3.35 -19.72 -10.04
C VAL A 183 -3.02 -21.21 -10.02
N LEU A 184 -3.61 -22.03 -10.91
CA LEU A 184 -3.30 -23.47 -10.98
C LEU A 184 -1.80 -23.72 -11.18
N LYS A 185 -1.15 -22.87 -11.99
CA LYS A 185 0.28 -22.94 -12.33
C LYS A 185 1.19 -22.25 -11.31
N LEU A 186 0.63 -21.48 -10.37
CA LEU A 186 1.41 -20.71 -9.40
C LEU A 186 2.12 -21.64 -8.41
N PRO A 187 3.43 -21.52 -8.19
CA PRO A 187 4.17 -22.44 -7.32
C PRO A 187 3.78 -22.25 -5.84
N SER A 188 3.69 -23.37 -5.11
CA SER A 188 3.25 -23.40 -3.71
C SER A 188 4.36 -23.83 -2.76
N ASP A 189 5.63 -23.63 -3.15
CA ASP A 189 6.79 -24.22 -2.47
C ASP A 189 6.72 -24.10 -0.94
N TYR A 190 7.02 -25.22 -0.29
CA TYR A 190 7.19 -25.36 1.15
C TYR A 190 8.54 -24.72 1.51
N ASN A 191 8.59 -23.40 1.71
CA ASN A 191 9.80 -22.78 2.21
C ASN A 191 9.91 -23.04 3.73
N GLU A 192 10.77 -23.99 4.10
CA GLU A 192 11.20 -24.31 5.47
C GLU A 192 12.04 -23.19 6.12
N ASP A 193 12.47 -22.16 5.38
CA ASP A 193 13.31 -21.09 5.92
C ASP A 193 12.52 -19.99 6.66
N TYR A 194 11.64 -20.38 7.58
CA TYR A 194 11.27 -19.51 8.70
C TYR A 194 12.38 -19.58 9.75
N VAL A 195 13.59 -19.14 9.39
CA VAL A 195 14.63 -18.88 10.38
C VAL A 195 14.09 -17.78 11.28
N ASN A 196 13.74 -18.21 12.48
CA ASN A 196 13.17 -17.44 13.57
C ASN A 196 14.22 -16.39 14.01
N LYS A 197 14.39 -15.30 13.25
CA LYS A 197 15.17 -14.13 13.67
C LYS A 197 14.37 -13.41 14.75
N LYS A 198 14.40 -13.98 15.96
CA LYS A 198 14.10 -13.26 17.20
C LYS A 198 15.09 -12.11 17.29
N ASN A 199 14.68 -10.90 16.89
CA ASN A 199 15.25 -9.66 17.40
C ASN A 199 14.33 -8.45 17.08
N ASN A 200 13.94 -7.73 18.14
CA ASN A 200 13.27 -6.43 18.16
C ASN A 200 11.84 -6.29 17.56
N SER A 201 10.93 -7.25 17.82
CA SER A 201 9.49 -7.15 17.46
C SER A 201 8.78 -5.88 17.99
N LEU A 202 9.21 -5.36 19.14
CA LEU A 202 8.60 -4.19 19.79
C LEU A 202 8.83 -2.89 19.01
N SER A 203 10.00 -2.73 18.37
CA SER A 203 10.32 -1.51 17.61
C SER A 203 9.62 -1.46 16.24
N ILE A 204 9.45 -2.62 15.60
CA ILE A 204 8.79 -2.76 14.30
C ILE A 204 7.29 -2.51 14.44
N THR A 205 6.67 -2.99 15.52
CA THR A 205 5.22 -2.82 15.75
C THR A 205 4.85 -1.35 15.90
N ASN A 206 5.64 -0.57 16.65
CA ASN A 206 5.42 0.87 16.80
C ASN A 206 5.62 1.63 15.48
N LEU A 207 6.60 1.21 14.66
CA LEU A 207 6.83 1.74 13.32
C LEU A 207 5.62 1.47 12.41
N LEU A 208 5.12 0.25 12.40
CA LEU A 208 3.95 -0.16 11.63
C LEU A 208 2.69 0.57 12.06
N LEU A 209 2.43 0.68 13.37
CA LEU A 209 1.27 1.41 13.88
C LEU A 209 1.28 2.87 13.43
N PHE A 210 2.42 3.54 13.56
CA PHE A 210 2.58 4.93 13.12
C PHE A 210 2.37 5.07 11.61
N PHE A 211 2.91 4.12 10.84
CA PHE A 211 2.72 4.09 9.40
C PHE A 211 1.27 3.83 8.99
N TYR A 212 0.53 2.98 9.71
CA TYR A 212 -0.89 2.76 9.46
C TYR A 212 -1.72 4.01 9.77
N ILE A 213 -1.45 4.71 10.88
CA ILE A 213 -2.08 6.00 11.19
C ILE A 213 -1.79 7.02 10.09
N PHE A 214 -0.57 7.05 9.57
CA PHE A 214 -0.19 7.90 8.44
C PHE A 214 -1.03 7.61 7.19
N ILE A 215 -1.21 6.33 6.84
CA ILE A 215 -2.06 5.92 5.71
C ILE A 215 -3.50 6.39 5.92
N VAL A 216 -4.09 6.18 7.10
CA VAL A 216 -5.47 6.63 7.41
C VAL A 216 -5.60 8.14 7.18
N ILE A 217 -4.71 8.94 7.79
CA ILE A 217 -4.77 10.41 7.69
C ILE A 217 -4.69 10.87 6.24
N LEU A 218 -3.81 10.26 5.44
CA LEU A 218 -3.63 10.65 4.05
C LEU A 218 -4.85 10.30 3.18
N THR A 219 -5.41 9.12 3.39
CA THR A 219 -6.47 8.53 2.55
C THR A 219 -7.86 9.08 2.86
N ILE A 220 -8.02 9.83 3.96
CA ILE A 220 -9.20 10.68 4.21
C ILE A 220 -9.45 11.64 3.02
N ASN A 221 -8.40 12.20 2.44
CA ASN A 221 -8.54 13.10 1.28
C ASN A 221 -9.14 12.37 0.07
N SER A 222 -8.82 11.08 -0.12
CA SER A 222 -9.41 10.25 -1.17
C SER A 222 -10.90 10.00 -0.93
N GLY A 223 -11.32 9.81 0.33
CA GLY A 223 -12.74 9.74 0.68
C GLY A 223 -13.51 11.04 0.39
N LEU A 224 -12.92 12.19 0.74
CA LEU A 224 -13.49 13.50 0.43
C LEU A 224 -13.62 13.73 -1.09
N MET A 225 -12.68 13.25 -1.89
CA MET A 225 -12.76 13.33 -3.35
C MET A 225 -14.06 12.69 -3.88
N TYR A 226 -14.38 11.46 -3.44
CA TYR A 226 -15.55 10.73 -3.94
C TYR A 226 -16.87 11.43 -3.64
N HIS A 227 -16.97 12.13 -2.50
CA HIS A 227 -18.23 12.75 -2.07
C HIS A 227 -18.30 14.25 -2.37
N VAL A 228 -17.18 14.97 -2.44
CA VAL A 228 -17.17 16.43 -2.64
C VAL A 228 -16.77 16.81 -4.07
N ILE A 229 -15.71 16.19 -4.61
CA ILE A 229 -15.14 16.61 -5.89
C ILE A 229 -15.82 15.89 -7.06
N ASN A 230 -15.90 14.56 -7.03
CA ASN A 230 -16.44 13.78 -8.15
C ASN A 230 -17.88 14.18 -8.51
N PRO A 231 -18.82 14.38 -7.56
CA PRO A 231 -20.19 14.77 -7.89
C PRO A 231 -20.26 16.16 -8.55
N ALA A 232 -19.32 17.06 -8.26
CA ALA A 232 -19.27 18.38 -8.88
C ALA A 232 -18.91 18.36 -10.39
N PHE A 233 -18.48 17.20 -10.91
CA PHE A 233 -18.14 16.98 -12.32
C PHE A 233 -18.96 15.85 -12.97
N GLU A 234 -20.04 15.39 -12.33
CA GLU A 234 -20.88 14.29 -12.83
C GLU A 234 -21.49 14.59 -14.22
N HIS A 235 -21.74 15.87 -14.54
CA HIS A 235 -22.21 16.32 -15.86
C HIS A 235 -21.23 16.05 -17.00
N LEU A 236 -19.97 15.72 -16.72
CA LEU A 236 -18.93 15.40 -17.70
C LEU A 236 -18.70 13.88 -17.84
N GLU A 237 -19.76 13.07 -17.80
CA GLU A 237 -19.72 11.59 -17.79
C GLU A 237 -18.75 10.98 -18.84
N SER A 238 -18.75 11.51 -20.06
CA SER A 238 -17.84 11.05 -21.12
C SER A 238 -16.36 11.23 -20.77
N LEU A 239 -16.00 12.30 -20.06
CA LEU A 239 -14.62 12.57 -19.64
C LEU A 239 -14.28 11.84 -18.33
N THR A 240 -15.18 11.88 -17.35
CA THR A 240 -14.97 11.29 -16.02
C THR A 240 -14.90 9.77 -16.05
N SER A 241 -15.51 9.10 -17.05
CA SER A 241 -15.50 7.64 -17.17
C SER A 241 -14.12 7.01 -17.43
N TRP A 242 -13.22 7.69 -18.15
CA TRP A 242 -11.91 7.14 -18.52
C TRP A 242 -10.73 7.97 -18.02
N TYR A 243 -10.84 9.31 -18.05
CA TYR A 243 -9.68 10.16 -17.75
C TYR A 243 -9.31 10.15 -16.27
N TRP A 244 -10.27 9.89 -15.39
CA TRP A 244 -10.07 9.95 -13.94
C TRP A 244 -8.82 9.18 -13.49
N ALA A 245 -8.62 7.95 -13.95
CA ALA A 245 -7.49 7.10 -13.55
C ALA A 245 -6.21 7.29 -14.39
N VAL A 246 -6.25 8.05 -15.49
CA VAL A 246 -5.08 8.24 -16.38
C VAL A 246 -3.91 8.93 -15.66
N PRO A 247 -4.10 10.06 -14.94
CA PRO A 247 -3.01 10.70 -14.19
C PRO A 247 -2.39 9.80 -13.12
N TYR A 248 -3.21 8.98 -12.46
CA TYR A 248 -2.76 8.02 -11.46
C TYR A 248 -1.80 7.00 -12.09
N VAL A 249 -2.22 6.35 -13.18
CA VAL A 249 -1.40 5.36 -13.89
C VAL A 249 -0.13 6.00 -14.45
N ALA A 250 -0.23 7.20 -15.03
CA ALA A 250 0.91 7.94 -15.56
C ALA A 250 1.95 8.26 -14.48
N ALA A 251 1.52 8.72 -13.30
CA ALA A 251 2.42 9.02 -12.19
C ALA A 251 3.18 7.76 -11.72
N ILE A 252 2.48 6.64 -11.56
CA ILE A 252 3.11 5.37 -11.17
C ILE A 252 4.08 4.89 -12.24
N PHE A 253 3.72 4.99 -13.53
CA PHE A 253 4.59 4.60 -14.64
C PHE A 253 5.89 5.43 -14.68
N ILE A 254 5.79 6.75 -14.46
CA ILE A 254 6.97 7.62 -14.36
C ILE A 254 7.84 7.17 -13.17
N LEU A 255 7.26 7.02 -11.98
CA LEU A 255 8.03 6.63 -10.80
C LEU A 255 8.67 5.24 -10.91
N ARG A 256 7.97 4.29 -11.53
CA ARG A 256 8.50 2.95 -11.83
C ARG A 256 9.82 3.02 -12.58
N ASN A 257 9.92 3.91 -13.57
CA ASN A 257 11.07 4.02 -14.46
C ASN A 257 12.19 4.92 -13.90
N PHE A 258 11.85 5.93 -13.07
CA PHE A 258 12.78 6.93 -12.57
C PHE A 258 13.16 6.82 -11.08
N SER A 259 12.56 5.88 -10.32
CA SER A 259 12.73 5.74 -8.87
C SER A 259 14.18 5.63 -8.37
N ARG A 260 15.11 5.10 -9.16
CA ARG A 260 16.53 4.99 -8.77
C ARG A 260 17.28 6.33 -8.75
N LYS A 261 16.77 7.36 -9.44
CA LYS A 261 17.46 8.65 -9.63
C LYS A 261 16.96 9.77 -8.69
N ILE A 262 15.80 9.61 -8.05
CA ILE A 262 15.14 10.66 -7.29
C ILE A 262 15.02 10.26 -5.82
N LYS A 263 15.41 11.16 -4.90
CA LYS A 263 15.26 10.93 -3.45
C LYS A 263 13.78 10.77 -3.10
N SER A 264 13.39 9.64 -2.49
CA SER A 264 12.00 9.32 -2.15
C SER A 264 11.30 10.38 -1.29
N SER A 265 12.05 11.09 -0.44
CA SER A 265 11.51 12.19 0.36
C SER A 265 11.00 13.35 -0.51
N TYR A 266 11.71 13.73 -1.58
CA TYR A 266 11.30 14.84 -2.45
C TYR A 266 10.00 14.53 -3.21
N ILE A 267 9.88 13.30 -3.72
CA ILE A 267 8.67 12.83 -4.41
C ILE A 267 7.44 12.91 -3.51
N LEU A 268 7.58 12.53 -2.24
CA LEU A 268 6.48 12.61 -1.29
C LEU A 268 6.07 14.07 -1.01
N HIS A 269 7.03 14.99 -0.88
CA HIS A 269 6.72 16.42 -0.71
C HIS A 269 6.07 17.05 -1.94
N LEU A 270 6.47 16.61 -3.14
CA LEU A 270 5.82 17.03 -4.38
C LEU A 270 4.36 16.58 -4.42
N ALA A 271 4.09 15.32 -4.04
CA ALA A 271 2.72 14.79 -3.99
C ALA A 271 1.84 15.55 -2.96
N ILE A 272 2.41 15.99 -1.83
CA ILE A 272 1.71 16.83 -0.83
C ILE A 272 1.27 18.14 -1.47
N ALA A 273 2.21 18.82 -2.13
CA ALA A 273 1.92 20.08 -2.78
C ALA A 273 0.85 19.91 -3.88
N MET A 274 0.91 18.80 -4.63
CA MET A 274 -0.09 18.49 -5.67
C MET A 274 -1.50 18.31 -5.09
N ILE A 275 -1.67 17.59 -3.96
CA ILE A 275 -2.98 17.51 -3.28
C ILE A 275 -3.44 18.90 -2.84
N GLY A 276 -2.60 19.67 -2.17
CA GLY A 276 -2.98 21.01 -1.70
C GLY A 276 -3.43 21.90 -2.84
N LEU A 277 -2.68 21.91 -3.95
CA LEU A 277 -3.02 22.66 -5.15
C LEU A 277 -4.29 22.15 -5.84
N SER A 278 -4.58 20.84 -5.82
CA SER A 278 -5.81 20.33 -6.43
C SER A 278 -7.06 20.81 -5.71
N PHE A 279 -7.03 20.89 -4.38
CA PHE A 279 -8.15 21.42 -3.59
C PHE A 279 -8.27 22.95 -3.70
N ILE A 280 -7.15 23.68 -3.77
CA ILE A 280 -7.17 25.12 -4.06
C ILE A 280 -7.78 25.37 -5.44
N ALA A 281 -7.35 24.62 -6.45
CA ALA A 281 -7.91 24.69 -7.80
C ALA A 281 -9.40 24.33 -7.82
N PHE A 282 -9.83 23.35 -7.02
CA PHE A 282 -11.24 22.99 -6.90
C PHE A 282 -12.12 24.12 -6.33
N ILE A 283 -11.58 24.96 -5.46
CA ILE A 283 -12.28 26.14 -4.94
C ILE A 283 -12.22 27.31 -5.92
N ALA A 284 -11.07 27.51 -6.57
CA ALA A 284 -10.79 28.70 -7.37
C ALA A 284 -11.30 28.62 -8.82
N LEU A 285 -11.39 27.41 -9.40
CA LEU A 285 -11.75 27.20 -10.80
C LEU A 285 -13.23 26.85 -10.96
N ASP A 286 -13.73 27.04 -12.19
CA ASP A 286 -15.08 26.67 -12.57
C ASP A 286 -15.27 25.14 -12.72
N ARG A 287 -16.49 24.71 -13.05
CA ARG A 287 -16.83 23.29 -13.28
C ARG A 287 -16.72 22.89 -14.75
N SER A 288 -15.80 23.52 -15.49
CA SER A 288 -15.53 23.20 -16.89
C SER A 288 -14.66 21.96 -17.05
N ALA A 289 -14.59 21.42 -18.27
CA ALA A 289 -13.71 20.30 -18.60
C ALA A 289 -12.22 20.64 -18.40
N ALA A 290 -11.80 21.87 -18.71
CA ALA A 290 -10.42 22.33 -18.50
C ALA A 290 -10.04 22.30 -17.01
N SER A 291 -10.96 22.77 -16.15
CA SER A 291 -10.78 22.74 -14.70
C SER A 291 -10.74 21.31 -14.16
N TYR A 292 -11.57 20.41 -14.69
CA TYR A 292 -11.50 18.98 -14.37
C TYR A 292 -10.13 18.38 -14.71
N PHE A 293 -9.57 18.69 -15.89
CA PHE A 293 -8.23 18.22 -16.27
C PHE A 293 -7.17 18.65 -15.25
N VAL A 294 -7.17 19.91 -14.83
CA VAL A 294 -6.20 20.43 -13.85
C VAL A 294 -6.37 19.77 -12.48
N ILE A 295 -7.60 19.79 -11.95
CA ILE A 295 -7.91 19.29 -10.60
C ILE A 295 -7.66 17.78 -10.53
N ASN A 296 -8.19 17.02 -11.49
CA ASN A 296 -8.05 15.56 -11.51
C ASN A 296 -6.60 15.15 -11.71
N THR A 297 -5.84 15.82 -12.58
CA THR A 297 -4.43 15.47 -12.83
C THR A 297 -3.57 15.65 -11.60
N LEU A 298 -3.71 16.79 -10.92
CA LEU A 298 -2.98 17.05 -9.68
C LEU A 298 -3.35 16.03 -8.60
N MET A 299 -4.65 15.78 -8.43
CA MET A 299 -5.16 14.91 -7.37
C MET A 299 -4.83 13.44 -7.62
N LEU A 300 -5.24 12.85 -8.74
CA LEU A 300 -5.03 11.42 -9.03
C LEU A 300 -3.55 11.11 -9.28
N GLY A 301 -2.80 12.04 -9.87
CA GLY A 301 -1.35 11.93 -9.96
C GLY A 301 -0.69 11.81 -8.59
N SER A 302 -1.11 12.64 -7.62
CA SER A 302 -0.60 12.57 -6.25
C SER A 302 -0.96 11.25 -5.55
N TYR A 303 -2.20 10.76 -5.70
CA TYR A 303 -2.60 9.47 -5.14
C TYR A 303 -1.79 8.31 -5.73
N GLY A 304 -1.46 8.35 -7.02
CA GLY A 304 -0.57 7.36 -7.63
C GLY A 304 0.82 7.34 -7.00
N VAL A 305 1.37 8.52 -6.69
CA VAL A 305 2.64 8.64 -5.97
C VAL A 305 2.54 8.04 -4.55
N TYR A 306 1.48 8.35 -3.82
CA TYR A 306 1.28 7.86 -2.45
C TYR A 306 1.06 6.36 -2.39
N ASP A 307 0.21 5.81 -3.24
CA ASP A 307 -0.05 4.38 -3.27
C ASP A 307 1.21 3.59 -3.59
N LEU A 308 1.98 4.03 -4.58
CA LEU A 308 3.25 3.37 -4.89
C LEU A 308 4.24 3.44 -3.73
N PHE A 309 4.31 4.59 -3.04
CA PHE A 309 5.13 4.75 -1.85
C PHE A 309 4.67 3.83 -0.70
N PHE A 310 3.36 3.72 -0.47
CA PHE A 310 2.80 2.86 0.55
C PHE A 310 3.03 1.39 0.28
N TRP A 311 2.75 0.94 -0.94
CA TRP A 311 3.01 -0.43 -1.36
C TRP A 311 4.49 -0.78 -1.30
N SER A 312 5.39 0.16 -1.59
CA SER A 312 6.83 -0.01 -1.42
C SER A 312 7.21 -0.23 0.05
N ILE A 313 6.70 0.60 0.96
CA ILE A 313 7.00 0.47 2.40
C ILE A 313 6.39 -0.81 2.97
N LEU A 314 5.13 -1.12 2.66
CA LEU A 314 4.51 -2.39 3.06
C LEU A 314 5.32 -3.57 2.54
N GLY A 315 5.76 -3.50 1.28
CA GLY A 315 6.66 -4.46 0.66
C GLY A 315 7.96 -4.64 1.45
N MET A 316 8.65 -3.55 1.81
CA MET A 316 9.85 -3.61 2.66
C MET A 316 9.56 -4.27 4.01
N MET A 317 8.41 -3.97 4.61
CA MET A 317 8.02 -4.49 5.92
C MET A 317 7.74 -5.99 5.93
N LEU A 318 7.41 -6.61 4.79
CA LEU A 318 7.10 -8.05 4.69
C LEU A 318 8.22 -8.97 5.21
N ASP A 319 9.47 -8.50 5.20
CA ASP A 319 10.61 -9.26 5.71
C ASP A 319 10.71 -9.27 7.25
N TYR A 320 10.01 -8.35 7.91
CA TYR A 320 10.19 -8.04 9.34
C TYR A 320 9.11 -8.63 10.25
N HIS A 321 8.06 -9.23 9.69
CA HIS A 321 7.02 -9.92 10.45
C HIS A 321 6.91 -11.36 9.96
N GLU A 322 6.59 -12.26 10.88
CA GLU A 322 6.42 -13.70 10.60
C GLU A 322 5.32 -13.95 9.57
N ASN A 323 4.29 -13.11 9.56
CA ASN A 323 3.17 -13.21 8.64
C ASN A 323 3.08 -11.98 7.70
N PRO A 324 3.50 -12.11 6.43
CA PRO A 324 3.38 -11.09 5.39
C PRO A 324 1.93 -10.64 5.12
N ALA A 325 0.97 -11.57 5.20
CA ALA A 325 -0.44 -11.26 4.96
C ALA A 325 -1.02 -10.31 6.01
N LYS A 326 -0.53 -10.39 7.25
CA LYS A 326 -0.94 -9.48 8.33
C LYS A 326 -0.43 -8.06 8.10
N ILE A 327 0.80 -7.88 7.62
CA ILE A 327 1.34 -6.54 7.32
C ILE A 327 0.55 -5.92 6.17
N LEU A 328 0.45 -6.63 5.05
CA LEU A 328 -0.21 -6.12 3.86
C LEU A 328 -1.69 -5.87 4.13
N GLY A 329 -2.37 -6.82 4.78
CA GLY A 329 -3.79 -6.74 5.16
C GLY A 329 -4.10 -5.57 6.09
N ILE A 330 -3.37 -5.42 7.21
CA ILE A 330 -3.59 -4.29 8.13
C ILE A 330 -3.27 -2.96 7.42
N GLY A 331 -2.16 -2.88 6.68
CA GLY A 331 -1.78 -1.68 5.95
C GLY A 331 -2.81 -1.23 4.92
N LEU A 332 -3.36 -2.15 4.12
CA LEU A 332 -4.41 -1.84 3.15
C LEU A 332 -5.77 -1.62 3.81
N SER A 333 -6.06 -2.25 4.95
CA SER A 333 -7.27 -1.95 5.73
C SER A 333 -7.24 -0.51 6.27
N ALA A 334 -6.07 0.01 6.64
CA ALA A 334 -5.90 1.40 7.04
C ALA A 334 -6.24 2.38 5.89
N ASN A 335 -5.92 2.01 4.65
CA ASN A 335 -6.30 2.77 3.46
C ASN A 335 -7.84 2.80 3.31
N VAL A 336 -8.48 1.64 3.32
CA VAL A 336 -9.96 1.56 3.22
C VAL A 336 -10.63 2.32 4.37
N LEU A 337 -10.11 2.24 5.60
CA LEU A 337 -10.62 2.99 6.74
C LEU A 337 -10.55 4.50 6.51
N GLY A 338 -9.43 5.02 6.01
CA GLY A 338 -9.31 6.45 5.71
C GLY A 338 -10.27 6.90 4.62
N ILE A 339 -10.42 6.12 3.54
CA ILE A 339 -11.41 6.42 2.48
C ILE A 339 -12.84 6.47 3.06
N VAL A 340 -13.23 5.48 3.86
CA VAL A 340 -14.57 5.44 4.48
C VAL A 340 -14.77 6.62 5.44
N LEU A 341 -13.79 6.92 6.30
CA LEU A 341 -13.87 8.08 7.20
C LEU A 341 -13.98 9.39 6.43
N GLY A 342 -13.19 9.56 5.36
CA GLY A 342 -13.28 10.73 4.49
C GLY A 342 -14.63 10.84 3.78
N GLY A 343 -15.20 9.70 3.35
CA GLY A 343 -16.52 9.65 2.74
C GLY A 343 -17.63 10.02 3.72
N LEU A 344 -17.59 9.51 4.95
CA LEU A 344 -18.53 9.89 6.02
C LEU A 344 -18.45 11.37 6.38
N VAL A 345 -17.24 11.93 6.43
CA VAL A 345 -17.06 13.38 6.61
C VAL A 345 -17.66 14.13 5.42
N GLY A 346 -17.38 13.72 4.19
CA GLY A 346 -17.91 14.34 2.97
C GLY A 346 -19.44 14.30 2.88
N SER A 347 -20.06 13.16 3.20
CA SER A 347 -21.51 12.99 3.14
C SER A 347 -22.24 13.85 4.18
N ASN A 348 -21.72 13.91 5.41
CA ASN A 348 -22.30 14.74 6.47
C ASN A 348 -22.18 16.23 6.16
N LEU A 349 -21.07 16.65 5.54
CA LEU A 349 -20.89 18.03 5.10
C LEU A 349 -21.94 18.46 4.06
N ILE A 350 -22.37 17.54 3.19
CA ILE A 350 -23.38 17.81 2.16
C ILE A 350 -24.80 17.79 2.74
N ALA A 351 -25.07 16.89 3.69
CA ALA A 351 -26.39 16.74 4.31
C ALA A 351 -26.81 17.96 5.15
N ASP A 352 -25.86 18.68 5.77
CA ASP A 352 -26.14 19.80 6.69
C ASP A 352 -26.54 21.13 6.00
N ASN A 353 -26.82 21.15 4.69
CA ASN A 353 -27.51 22.24 3.99
C ASN A 353 -26.96 23.68 4.23
N LEU A 354 -25.66 23.82 4.49
CA LEU A 354 -24.99 25.13 4.54
C LEU A 354 -24.36 25.42 3.17
N HIS A 355 -25.00 26.32 2.41
CA HIS A 355 -24.59 26.92 1.13
C HIS A 355 -23.14 26.61 0.70
N GLY A 356 -22.98 25.96 -0.46
CA GLY A 356 -21.80 25.20 -0.93
C GLY A 356 -20.39 25.83 -0.92
N ILE A 357 -20.24 27.08 -0.49
CA ILE A 357 -18.93 27.67 -0.16
C ILE A 357 -18.37 27.06 1.14
N ASN A 358 -19.24 26.74 2.11
CA ASN A 358 -18.81 26.23 3.42
C ASN A 358 -18.30 24.78 3.37
N THR A 359 -18.88 23.93 2.52
CA THR A 359 -18.48 22.51 2.39
C THR A 359 -17.10 22.36 1.74
N SER A 360 -16.82 23.16 0.71
CA SER A 360 -15.51 23.19 0.04
C SER A 360 -14.43 23.75 0.97
N LEU A 361 -14.76 24.77 1.79
CA LEU A 361 -13.85 25.32 2.80
C LEU A 361 -13.57 24.32 3.94
N LEU A 362 -14.57 23.56 4.40
CA LEU A 362 -14.38 22.50 5.40
C LEU A 362 -13.53 21.35 4.86
N ALA A 363 -13.79 20.89 3.63
CA ALA A 363 -12.93 19.91 2.97
C ALA A 363 -11.50 20.42 2.83
N PHE A 364 -11.31 21.69 2.46
CA PHE A 364 -9.99 22.32 2.40
C PHE A 364 -9.31 22.43 3.77
N ALA A 365 -10.06 22.69 4.84
CA ALA A 365 -9.52 22.71 6.20
C ALA A 365 -9.01 21.31 6.61
N VAL A 366 -9.79 20.25 6.33
CA VAL A 366 -9.36 18.87 6.54
C VAL A 366 -8.08 18.59 5.77
N VAL A 367 -8.02 18.96 4.49
CA VAL A 367 -6.83 18.81 3.65
C VAL A 367 -5.65 19.57 4.26
N CYS A 368 -5.80 20.83 4.64
CA CYS A 368 -4.74 21.62 5.28
C CYS A 368 -4.19 20.94 6.55
N VAL A 369 -5.07 20.39 7.39
CA VAL A 369 -4.68 19.63 8.57
C VAL A 369 -3.90 18.38 8.17
N THR A 370 -4.39 17.59 7.21
CA THR A 370 -3.67 16.39 6.74
C THR A 370 -2.29 16.73 6.17
N LEU A 371 -2.16 17.82 5.40
CA LEU A 371 -0.90 18.27 4.82
C LEU A 371 0.06 18.83 5.88
N ALA A 372 -0.44 19.53 6.91
CA ALA A 372 0.37 20.00 8.04
C ALA A 372 0.93 18.85 8.87
N LEU A 373 0.19 17.76 9.00
CA LEU A 373 0.63 16.55 9.69
C LEU A 373 1.68 15.77 8.86
N LEU A 374 1.71 15.90 7.53
CA LEU A 374 2.54 15.02 6.70
C LEU A 374 4.07 15.18 6.89
N PRO A 375 4.66 16.39 6.93
CA PRO A 375 6.10 16.57 7.14
C PRO A 375 6.63 15.96 8.46
N PRO A 376 6.02 16.20 9.64
CA PRO A 376 6.48 15.55 10.87
C PRO A 376 6.29 14.04 10.83
N LEU A 377 5.22 13.53 10.21
CA LEU A 377 5.04 12.09 10.04
C LEU A 377 6.11 11.49 9.11
N ASN A 378 6.42 12.13 7.99
CA ASN A 378 7.47 11.68 7.06
C ASN A 378 8.87 11.70 7.71
N LYS A 379 9.20 12.77 8.47
CA LYS A 379 10.48 12.85 9.19
C LYS A 379 10.63 11.70 10.17
N ARG A 380 9.58 11.40 10.93
CA ARG A 380 9.59 10.31 11.91
C ARG A 380 9.66 8.94 11.24
N LEU A 381 8.88 8.72 10.18
CA LEU A 381 8.88 7.49 9.40
C LEU A 381 10.25 7.22 8.76
N SER A 382 10.84 8.23 8.12
CA SER A 382 12.17 8.15 7.50
C SER A 382 13.26 7.87 8.54
N SER A 383 13.21 8.52 9.70
CA SER A 383 14.13 8.27 10.81
C SER A 383 14.04 6.83 11.32
N MET A 384 12.83 6.29 11.46
CA MET A 384 12.62 4.91 11.91
C MET A 384 13.04 3.87 10.85
N LEU A 385 12.74 4.12 9.57
CA LEU A 385 13.15 3.28 8.44
C LEU A 385 14.67 3.19 8.33
N LYS A 386 15.37 4.34 8.31
CA LYS A 386 16.83 4.40 8.27
C LYS A 386 17.47 3.63 9.43
N GLY A 387 16.91 3.80 10.63
CA GLY A 387 17.33 3.05 11.81
C GLY A 387 17.29 1.55 11.53
N HIS A 388 16.13 1.03 11.12
CA HIS A 388 15.95 -0.41 10.88
C HIS A 388 16.76 -0.98 9.72
N THR A 389 16.82 -0.31 8.57
CA THR A 389 17.61 -0.75 7.42
C THR A 389 19.10 -0.78 7.75
N TYR A 390 19.58 0.23 8.49
CA TYR A 390 20.95 0.24 8.97
C TYR A 390 21.19 -0.89 9.97
N PHE A 391 20.30 -1.11 10.95
CA PHE A 391 20.48 -2.17 11.93
C PHE A 391 20.54 -3.55 11.30
N THR A 392 19.66 -3.85 10.33
CA THR A 392 19.69 -5.13 9.62
C THR A 392 20.95 -5.29 8.79
N ALA A 393 21.35 -4.27 8.03
CA ALA A 393 22.60 -4.32 7.27
C ALA A 393 23.81 -4.49 8.20
N PHE A 394 23.88 -3.72 9.28
CA PHE A 394 24.98 -3.74 10.25
C PHE A 394 25.09 -5.07 10.98
N THR A 395 23.97 -5.68 11.40
CA THR A 395 23.99 -7.00 12.07
C THR A 395 24.26 -8.16 11.12
N GLU A 396 24.00 -8.02 9.82
CA GLU A 396 24.32 -9.03 8.80
C GLU A 396 25.76 -8.92 8.26
N MET A 397 26.48 -7.82 8.55
CA MET A 397 27.89 -7.68 8.16
C MET A 397 28.80 -8.63 8.96
N PRO A 398 29.90 -9.14 8.37
CA PRO A 398 30.94 -9.84 9.11
C PRO A 398 31.49 -8.98 10.26
N GLU A 399 31.76 -9.57 11.43
CA GLU A 399 32.20 -8.84 12.64
C GLU A 399 33.40 -7.92 12.38
N PHE A 400 34.33 -8.31 11.51
CA PHE A 400 35.49 -7.48 11.17
C PHE A 400 35.09 -6.14 10.52
N LYS A 401 34.02 -6.13 9.69
CA LYS A 401 33.52 -4.91 9.05
C LYS A 401 32.80 -4.03 10.07
N GLN A 402 32.01 -4.63 10.96
CA GLN A 402 31.34 -3.91 12.05
C GLN A 402 32.35 -3.19 12.95
N ASN A 403 33.40 -3.91 13.38
CA ASN A 403 34.48 -3.35 14.18
C ASN A 403 35.22 -2.22 13.44
N SER A 404 35.52 -2.40 12.14
CA SER A 404 36.20 -1.36 11.36
C SER A 404 35.37 -0.06 11.22
N GLN A 405 34.04 -0.17 11.16
CA GLN A 405 33.16 1.01 11.13
C GLN A 405 33.11 1.68 12.50
N ILE A 406 32.96 0.91 13.58
CA ILE A 406 32.98 1.43 14.95
C ILE A 406 34.32 2.10 15.26
N ASP A 407 35.42 1.55 14.80
CA ASP A 407 36.75 2.13 14.94
C ASP A 407 36.82 3.50 14.25
N LYS A 408 36.41 3.58 12.98
CA LYS A 408 36.36 4.86 12.22
C LYS A 408 35.53 5.93 12.93
N ILE A 409 34.37 5.55 13.47
CA ILE A 409 33.48 6.47 14.20
C ILE A 409 34.12 6.88 15.52
N SER A 410 34.76 5.95 16.24
CA SER A 410 35.41 6.22 17.51
C SER A 410 36.55 7.22 17.35
N THR A 411 37.35 7.10 16.29
CA THR A 411 38.43 8.04 15.96
C THR A 411 37.87 9.40 15.55
N PHE A 412 36.80 9.42 14.76
CA PHE A 412 36.20 10.68 14.31
C PHE A 412 35.55 11.47 15.45
N GLY A 413 34.86 10.80 16.38
CA GLY A 413 34.19 11.42 17.52
C GLY A 413 35.04 11.52 18.79
N ASN A 414 36.31 11.09 18.77
CA ASN A 414 37.14 10.92 19.97
C ASN A 414 36.39 10.22 21.12
N LEU A 415 35.77 9.08 20.80
CA LEU A 415 35.04 8.28 21.78
C LEU A 415 36.03 7.55 22.70
N SER A 416 35.75 7.56 24.00
CA SER A 416 36.41 6.68 24.96
C SER A 416 36.04 5.22 24.70
N GLU A 417 36.81 4.27 25.24
CA GLU A 417 36.52 2.84 25.10
C GLU A 417 35.10 2.46 25.57
N ARG A 418 34.60 3.10 26.65
CA ARG A 418 33.22 2.87 27.10
C ARG A 418 32.18 3.49 26.18
N GLU A 419 32.40 4.69 25.68
CA GLU A 419 31.51 5.30 24.69
C GLU A 419 31.50 4.51 23.38
N LYS A 420 32.64 3.95 22.97
CA LYS A 420 32.77 3.08 21.80
C LYS A 420 31.95 1.79 21.96
N GLN A 421 32.02 1.15 23.12
CA GLN A 421 31.18 -0.02 23.44
C GLN A 421 29.69 0.32 23.42
N VAL A 422 29.29 1.45 24.03
CA VAL A 422 27.89 1.89 24.01
C VAL A 422 27.44 2.26 22.59
N ALA A 423 28.28 2.95 21.82
CA ALA A 423 28.00 3.31 20.43
C ALA A 423 27.85 2.07 19.54
N SER A 424 28.69 1.05 19.72
CA SER A 424 28.56 -0.24 19.03
C SER A 424 27.19 -0.88 19.26
N LEU A 425 26.79 -1.02 20.52
CA LEU A 425 25.51 -1.64 20.85
C LEU A 425 24.31 -0.76 20.43
N LEU A 426 24.48 0.57 20.42
CA LEU A 426 23.54 1.49 19.81
C LEU A 426 23.46 1.33 18.29
N LEU A 427 24.55 1.05 17.59
CA LEU A 427 24.53 0.80 16.14
C LEU A 427 24.02 -0.60 15.78
N GLN A 428 23.90 -1.50 16.75
CA GLN A 428 23.29 -2.83 16.61
C GLN A 428 21.77 -2.87 16.90
N GLY A 429 21.14 -1.74 17.18
CA GLY A 429 19.69 -1.73 17.44
C GLY A 429 19.29 -2.03 18.89
N LYS A 430 20.23 -2.25 19.83
CA LYS A 430 19.91 -2.61 21.22
C LYS A 430 19.25 -1.47 22.00
N THR A 431 18.41 -1.82 22.99
CA THR A 431 17.75 -0.86 23.89
C THR A 431 18.67 -0.48 25.05
N TYR A 432 18.41 0.64 25.74
CA TYR A 432 19.25 1.05 26.88
C TYR A 432 19.29 0.00 27.99
N LYS A 433 18.18 -0.69 28.23
CA LYS A 433 18.08 -1.82 29.16
C LYS A 433 18.96 -3.00 28.72
N THR A 434 18.94 -3.35 27.45
CA THR A 434 19.78 -4.43 26.89
C THR A 434 21.26 -4.07 26.99
N ILE A 435 21.63 -2.82 26.64
CA ILE A 435 23.00 -2.31 26.72
C ILE A 435 23.50 -2.32 28.18
N ALA A 436 22.65 -1.89 29.12
CA ALA A 436 22.93 -1.93 30.55
C ALA A 436 23.24 -3.36 31.03
N GLY A 437 22.42 -4.33 30.61
CA GLY A 437 22.64 -5.74 30.92
C GLY A 437 23.95 -6.30 30.35
N GLU A 438 24.25 -6.02 29.08
CA GLU A 438 25.46 -6.56 28.41
C GLU A 438 26.76 -5.92 28.89
N LEU A 439 26.74 -4.64 29.24
CA LEU A 439 27.91 -3.93 29.74
C LEU A 439 28.02 -3.99 31.27
N PHE A 440 27.07 -4.63 31.96
CA PHE A 440 26.98 -4.70 33.42
C PHE A 440 26.99 -3.32 34.10
N ILE A 441 26.22 -2.37 33.55
CA ILE A 441 26.07 -1.00 34.07
C ILE A 441 24.60 -0.63 34.24
N SER A 442 24.29 0.47 34.94
CA SER A 442 22.91 0.94 35.08
C SER A 442 22.38 1.58 33.79
N GLU A 443 21.05 1.56 33.57
CA GLU A 443 20.41 2.29 32.46
C GLU A 443 20.71 3.79 32.49
N ASN A 444 20.87 4.38 33.69
CA ASN A 444 21.23 5.78 33.85
C ASN A 444 22.68 6.05 33.38
N THR A 445 23.59 5.11 33.63
CA THR A 445 24.96 5.15 33.13
C THR A 445 24.98 5.03 31.59
N VAL A 446 24.13 4.18 31.01
CA VAL A 446 23.94 4.13 29.55
C VAL A 446 23.47 5.48 29.03
N LYS A 447 22.41 6.08 29.61
CA LYS A 447 21.91 7.40 29.19
C LYS A 447 22.99 8.48 29.26
N TYR A 448 23.84 8.45 30.28
CA TYR A 448 24.99 9.35 30.41
C TYR A 448 25.96 9.19 29.22
N TYR A 449 26.39 7.96 28.92
CA TYR A 449 27.28 7.71 27.77
C TYR A 449 26.63 8.10 26.44
N VAL A 450 25.34 7.81 26.24
CA VAL A 450 24.60 8.21 25.03
C VAL A 450 24.58 9.73 24.89
N LYS A 451 24.34 10.47 25.98
CA LYS A 451 24.37 11.94 25.97
C LYS A 451 25.74 12.47 25.57
N ASN A 452 26.82 11.89 26.10
CA ASN A 452 28.19 12.30 25.75
C ASN A 452 28.52 11.99 24.30
N ILE A 453 28.16 10.80 23.80
CA ILE A 453 28.30 10.42 22.39
C ILE A 453 27.60 11.45 21.51
N TYR A 454 26.33 11.75 21.81
CA TYR A 454 25.56 12.73 21.04
C TYR A 454 26.17 14.13 21.08
N SER A 455 26.67 14.55 22.23
CA SER A 455 27.38 15.84 22.36
C SER A 455 28.67 15.89 21.53
N LYS A 456 29.45 14.81 21.50
CA LYS A 456 30.72 14.73 20.74
C LYS A 456 30.51 14.79 19.23
N PHE A 457 29.40 14.23 18.75
CA PHE A 457 29.01 14.29 17.34
C PHE A 457 28.14 15.50 17.00
N ASN A 458 27.78 16.33 17.98
CA ASN A 458 26.83 17.44 17.84
C ASN A 458 25.48 17.03 17.22
N ILE A 459 24.94 15.90 17.70
CA ILE A 459 23.67 15.32 17.26
C ILE A 459 22.70 15.21 18.44
N GLN A 460 21.43 14.99 18.14
CA GLN A 460 20.37 14.85 19.15
C GLN A 460 19.68 13.49 19.13
N SER A 461 19.97 12.65 18.13
CA SER A 461 19.26 11.40 17.93
C SER A 461 20.15 10.26 17.44
N ARG A 462 19.73 9.02 17.76
CA ARG A 462 20.35 7.79 17.25
C ARG A 462 20.32 7.72 15.72
N ALA A 463 19.29 8.29 15.09
CA ALA A 463 19.15 8.32 13.65
C ALA A 463 20.21 9.24 13.00
N GLU A 464 20.52 10.37 13.62
CA GLU A 464 21.63 11.24 13.18
C GLU A 464 22.99 10.56 13.38
N LEU A 465 23.16 9.78 14.45
CA LEU A 465 24.37 8.96 14.62
C LEU A 465 24.55 8.00 13.46
N ILE A 466 23.47 7.31 13.04
CA ILE A 466 23.46 6.41 11.89
C ILE A 466 23.77 7.16 10.59
N ASP A 467 23.20 8.35 10.39
CA ASP A 467 23.48 9.17 9.21
C ASP A 467 24.97 9.52 9.11
N ILE A 468 25.63 9.87 10.23
CA ILE A 468 27.08 10.10 10.28
C ILE A 468 27.87 8.85 9.88
N VAL A 469 27.43 7.66 10.31
CA VAL A 469 28.09 6.41 9.91
C VAL A 469 27.94 6.16 8.41
N MET A 470 26.73 6.31 7.88
CA MET A 470 26.44 6.03 6.48
C MET A 470 27.12 7.03 5.52
N GLU A 471 27.18 8.31 5.88
CA GLU A 471 27.82 9.34 5.04
C GLU A 471 29.32 9.08 4.86
N LYS A 472 29.95 8.44 5.85
CA LYS A 472 31.37 8.03 5.85
C LYS A 472 31.65 6.71 5.13
N GLU A 473 30.62 5.94 4.72
CA GLU A 473 30.81 4.79 3.82
C GLU A 473 30.92 5.22 2.35
N THR A 474 30.27 6.33 1.99
CA THR A 474 30.22 6.86 0.61
C THR A 474 31.38 7.77 0.22
N ARG A 475 32.30 8.06 1.14
CA ARG A 475 33.56 8.78 0.90
C ARG A 475 34.73 7.88 1.24
#